data_AF-A0A409YPS6-F1
#
_entry.id   AF-A0A409YPS6-F1
#
_cell.length_a   1.000
_cell.length_b   1.000
_cell.length_c   1.000
_cell.angle_alpha   90.00
_cell.angle_beta   90.00
_cell.angle_gamma   90.00
#
_symmetry.space_group_name_H-M   'P 1'
#
loop_
_entity.id
_entity.type
_entity.pdbx_description
1 polymer ?
#
loop_
_entity_poly.entity_id
_entity_poly.type
_entity_poly.pdbx_seq_one_letter_code
_entity_poly.pdbx_strand_id
1 'polypeptide(L)'
;MSKLAKHIGCPGPCKDGPKRPVFKCGKEINLKKEPWWDDVCNMVIEMFGFHLHQAPGEAEAELARLYELRVIDIIMTDDSDVFAFGDVEVLRSIPGETMKYMYYSTATIREDPALGFGRGGFILIALMAGGDYSRGIENCGIEIAVGLARCGFGDSLYHAVCMLEDIKWTRFLNQWYMDVCDELRSNKHGYLPCRNPKLADSLNKDWIDFDVLQLYVNPTTSWSDNTQQAVDPQAVKKSWVRKEPNIKDIGEFCANRLGWRTCEVLTKNLANNLWEGVFVHMLMSNDFNYESSSRVFSDAVKSVPAIEIKIQDRVRKSGQWARITFTATNLISLLGGPVDADAIRRLPQASTEIAIWVPARYLPSNIKPFKNEAKKKASTSHSTWTKVDIAKGKGKMALSDRKRKHHD
;
A
#
# COMPACT_ATOMS: atom_id res chain seq x y z
N MET A 1 -3.84 -3.75 7.54
CA MET A 1 -5.08 -2.99 7.74
C MET A 1 -4.94 -1.84 8.74
N SER A 2 -4.61 -2.08 10.01
CA SER A 2 -4.44 -0.99 11.01
C SER A 2 -3.57 0.21 10.55
N LYS A 3 -2.42 -0.04 9.91
CA LYS A 3 -1.57 1.06 9.37
C LYS A 3 -2.26 1.82 8.22
N LEU A 4 -2.98 1.12 7.35
CA LEU A 4 -3.74 1.74 6.24
C LEU A 4 -4.88 2.61 6.78
N ALA A 5 -5.57 2.19 7.85
CA ALA A 5 -6.66 2.95 8.46
C ALA A 5 -6.23 4.33 8.99
N LYS A 6 -4.94 4.51 9.27
CA LYS A 6 -4.37 5.80 9.68
C LYS A 6 -4.22 6.81 8.52
N HIS A 7 -4.45 6.37 7.29
CA HIS A 7 -4.34 7.21 6.10
C HIS A 7 -5.68 7.83 5.75
N ILE A 8 -5.62 9.06 5.27
CA ILE A 8 -6.79 9.89 4.99
C ILE A 8 -7.37 9.61 3.59
N GLY A 9 -6.57 9.02 2.69
CA GLY A 9 -7.09 8.46 1.43
C GLY A 9 -7.98 7.23 1.65
N CYS A 10 -8.69 6.78 0.62
CA CYS A 10 -9.54 5.59 0.65
C CYS A 10 -8.83 4.39 -0.01
N PRO A 11 -7.87 3.73 0.67
CA PRO A 11 -7.18 2.58 0.08
C PRO A 11 -8.15 1.41 -0.02
N GLY A 12 -8.22 0.80 -1.19
CA GLY A 12 -8.96 -0.44 -1.44
C GLY A 12 -8.04 -1.46 -2.08
N PRO A 13 -7.86 -2.66 -1.51
CA PRO A 13 -7.14 -3.74 -2.18
C PRO A 13 -7.86 -4.15 -3.47
N CYS A 14 -7.08 -4.47 -4.49
CA CYS A 14 -7.57 -5.12 -5.71
C CYS A 14 -6.97 -6.53 -5.77
N LYS A 15 -7.82 -7.55 -5.95
CA LYS A 15 -7.37 -8.94 -6.10
C LYS A 15 -7.60 -9.46 -7.51
N ASP A 16 -6.80 -10.44 -7.90
CA ASP A 16 -6.97 -11.13 -9.17
C ASP A 16 -8.32 -11.83 -9.29
N GLY A 17 -8.76 -11.95 -10.53
CA GLY A 17 -9.99 -12.61 -10.95
C GLY A 17 -9.79 -13.99 -11.57
N PRO A 18 -10.91 -14.66 -11.85
CA PRO A 18 -10.91 -16.00 -12.43
C PRO A 18 -10.49 -16.06 -13.91
N LYS A 19 -10.57 -14.94 -14.65
CA LYS A 19 -10.16 -14.86 -16.06
C LYS A 19 -8.68 -14.56 -16.24
N ARG A 20 -7.86 -14.57 -15.18
CA ARG A 20 -6.41 -14.39 -15.31
C ARG A 20 -5.80 -15.52 -16.17
N PRO A 21 -4.74 -15.26 -16.94
CA PRO A 21 -4.11 -16.27 -17.78
C PRO A 21 -3.70 -17.53 -16.99
N VAL A 22 -4.03 -18.70 -17.55
CA VAL A 22 -3.79 -20.00 -16.90
C VAL A 22 -2.30 -20.39 -16.97
N PHE A 23 -1.55 -19.81 -17.89
CA PHE A 23 -0.11 -20.02 -18.05
C PHE A 23 0.66 -18.76 -17.66
N LYS A 24 1.58 -18.87 -16.69
CA LYS A 24 2.58 -17.84 -16.38
C LYS A 24 3.98 -18.42 -16.38
N CYS A 25 4.94 -17.70 -16.97
CA CYS A 25 6.36 -18.10 -17.03
C CYS A 25 6.61 -19.55 -17.53
N GLY A 26 5.77 -20.04 -18.45
CA GLY A 26 5.85 -21.41 -18.95
C GLY A 26 5.44 -22.49 -17.93
N LYS A 27 4.58 -22.15 -16.97
CA LYS A 27 3.95 -23.08 -16.01
C LYS A 27 2.45 -22.83 -15.96
N GLU A 28 1.68 -23.90 -15.89
CA GLU A 28 0.24 -23.83 -15.65
C GLU A 28 0.00 -23.47 -14.18
N ILE A 29 -0.78 -22.42 -13.93
CA ILE A 29 -1.21 -22.02 -12.59
C ILE A 29 -2.48 -22.78 -12.24
N ASN A 30 -2.50 -23.40 -11.06
CA ASN A 30 -3.72 -24.00 -10.53
C ASN A 30 -4.69 -22.91 -10.04
N LEU A 31 -5.61 -22.52 -10.92
CA LEU A 31 -6.63 -21.50 -10.63
C LEU A 31 -7.70 -21.94 -9.61
N LYS A 32 -7.81 -23.25 -9.30
CA LYS A 32 -8.86 -23.80 -8.43
C LYS A 32 -8.50 -23.81 -6.94
N LYS A 33 -7.25 -23.52 -6.59
CA LYS A 33 -6.80 -23.56 -5.19
C LYS A 33 -6.63 -22.14 -4.68
N GLU A 34 -7.74 -21.54 -4.25
CA GLU A 34 -7.65 -20.33 -3.44
C GLU A 34 -6.95 -20.66 -2.12
N PRO A 35 -6.04 -19.79 -1.67
CA PRO A 35 -5.37 -20.01 -0.40
C PRO A 35 -6.36 -19.92 0.75
N TRP A 36 -6.19 -20.76 1.78
CA TRP A 36 -7.09 -20.82 2.94
C TRP A 36 -7.26 -19.47 3.67
N TRP A 37 -6.33 -18.54 3.48
CA TRP A 37 -6.35 -17.23 4.11
C TRP A 37 -7.13 -16.17 3.32
N ASP A 38 -7.58 -16.43 2.08
CA ASP A 38 -8.29 -15.41 1.27
C ASP A 38 -9.55 -14.92 1.98
N ASP A 39 -10.42 -15.85 2.43
CA ASP A 39 -11.64 -15.54 3.18
C ASP A 39 -11.35 -14.73 4.46
N VAL A 40 -10.28 -15.10 5.16
CA VAL A 40 -9.86 -14.41 6.39
C VAL A 40 -9.39 -13.00 6.07
N CYS A 41 -8.63 -12.82 4.99
CA CYS A 41 -8.18 -11.51 4.53
C CYS A 41 -9.36 -10.62 4.11
N ASN A 42 -10.29 -11.16 3.31
CA ASN A 42 -11.49 -10.44 2.84
C ASN A 42 -12.32 -9.96 4.04
N MET A 43 -12.57 -10.85 5.00
CA MET A 43 -13.26 -10.53 6.25
C MET A 43 -12.58 -9.38 7.01
N VAL A 44 -11.25 -9.41 7.16
CA VAL A 44 -10.53 -8.33 7.87
C VAL A 44 -10.56 -7.01 7.08
N ILE A 45 -10.51 -7.04 5.75
CA ILE A 45 -10.61 -5.83 4.91
C ILE A 45 -11.96 -5.15 5.12
N GLU A 46 -13.05 -5.93 5.05
CA GLU A 46 -14.41 -5.46 5.25
C GLU A 46 -14.66 -4.95 6.68
N MET A 47 -14.16 -5.64 7.70
CA MET A 47 -14.25 -5.21 9.10
C MET A 47 -13.58 -3.84 9.33
N PHE A 48 -12.53 -3.51 8.58
CA PHE A 48 -11.88 -2.19 8.63
C PHE A 48 -12.58 -1.12 7.76
N GLY A 49 -13.68 -1.47 7.08
CA GLY A 49 -14.48 -0.56 6.27
C GLY A 49 -13.85 -0.23 4.92
N PHE A 50 -12.90 -1.03 4.45
CA PHE A 50 -12.29 -0.88 3.13
C PHE A 50 -13.09 -1.61 2.06
N HIS A 51 -13.09 -1.05 0.85
CA HIS A 51 -13.61 -1.75 -0.32
C HIS A 51 -12.56 -2.73 -0.85
N LEU A 52 -12.97 -3.98 -1.05
CA LEU A 52 -12.19 -4.97 -1.79
C LEU A 52 -12.73 -5.04 -3.21
N HIS A 53 -11.90 -4.65 -4.18
CA HIS A 53 -12.22 -4.82 -5.60
C HIS A 53 -11.68 -6.17 -6.08
N GLN A 54 -12.47 -6.90 -6.87
CA GLN A 54 -12.00 -8.09 -7.56
C GLN A 54 -11.94 -7.79 -9.06
N ALA A 55 -10.74 -7.82 -9.61
CA ALA A 55 -10.53 -7.75 -11.06
C ALA A 55 -11.19 -8.97 -11.73
N PRO A 56 -11.57 -8.88 -13.02
CA PRO A 56 -11.98 -10.06 -13.76
C PRO A 56 -10.79 -10.92 -14.18
N GLY A 57 -9.66 -10.29 -14.52
CA GLY A 57 -8.39 -10.91 -14.89
C GLY A 57 -7.30 -10.58 -13.87
N GLU A 58 -6.29 -9.81 -14.28
CA GLU A 58 -5.19 -9.44 -13.38
C GLU A 58 -5.45 -8.13 -12.65
N ALA A 59 -5.07 -8.08 -11.38
CA ALA A 59 -5.25 -6.91 -10.54
C ALA A 59 -4.51 -5.69 -11.10
N GLU A 60 -3.30 -5.84 -11.63
CA GLU A 60 -2.50 -4.72 -12.15
C GLU A 60 -3.10 -4.11 -13.41
N ALA A 61 -3.60 -4.94 -14.32
CA ALA A 61 -4.31 -4.49 -15.51
C ALA A 61 -5.60 -3.73 -15.14
N GLU A 62 -6.36 -4.26 -14.19
CA GLU A 62 -7.57 -3.61 -13.67
C GLU A 62 -7.24 -2.27 -13.00
N LEU A 63 -6.18 -2.22 -12.18
CA LEU A 63 -5.71 -1.01 -11.52
C LEU A 63 -5.28 0.05 -12.53
N ALA A 64 -4.52 -0.32 -13.57
CA ALA A 64 -4.15 0.59 -14.65
C ALA A 64 -5.39 1.18 -15.33
N ARG A 65 -6.40 0.34 -15.61
CA ARG A 65 -7.67 0.79 -16.20
C ARG A 65 -8.47 1.72 -15.27
N LEU A 66 -8.53 1.41 -13.97
CA LEU A 66 -9.18 2.25 -12.97
C LEU A 66 -8.51 3.63 -12.84
N TYR A 67 -7.18 3.68 -12.95
CA TYR A 67 -6.42 4.93 -12.95
C TYR A 67 -6.73 5.77 -14.20
N GLU A 68 -6.70 5.15 -15.38
CA GLU A 68 -7.03 5.80 -16.65
C GLU A 68 -8.45 6.40 -16.64
N LEU A 69 -9.42 5.66 -16.10
CA LEU A 69 -10.82 6.08 -15.95
C LEU A 69 -11.06 7.05 -14.77
N ARG A 70 -10.00 7.46 -14.06
CA ARG A 70 -10.03 8.37 -12.90
C ARG A 70 -10.91 7.90 -11.75
N VAL A 71 -11.08 6.59 -11.61
CA VAL A 71 -11.73 5.96 -10.45
C VAL A 71 -10.82 6.04 -9.24
N ILE A 72 -9.53 5.77 -9.45
CA ILE A 72 -8.45 5.90 -8.45
C ILE A 72 -7.47 7.00 -8.87
N ASP A 73 -6.74 7.54 -7.90
CA ASP A 73 -5.78 8.62 -8.12
C ASP A 73 -4.33 8.12 -8.17
N ILE A 74 -4.02 6.96 -7.57
CA ILE A 74 -2.67 6.40 -7.53
C ILE A 74 -2.71 4.90 -7.25
N ILE A 75 -1.75 4.15 -7.79
CA ILE A 75 -1.63 2.71 -7.59
C ILE A 75 -0.54 2.43 -6.55
N MET A 76 -0.79 1.50 -5.63
CA MET A 76 0.22 1.02 -4.69
C MET A 76 0.54 -0.43 -5.02
N THR A 77 1.72 -0.69 -5.57
CA THR A 77 2.19 -2.04 -5.92
C THR A 77 3.70 -2.15 -5.76
N ASP A 78 4.18 -3.34 -5.44
CA ASP A 78 5.62 -3.65 -5.43
C ASP A 78 6.11 -4.20 -6.79
N ASP A 79 5.17 -4.53 -7.67
CA ASP A 79 5.39 -5.10 -9.00
C ASP A 79 5.46 -4.00 -10.08
N SER A 80 6.18 -4.28 -11.16
CA SER A 80 6.41 -3.32 -12.26
C SER A 80 5.51 -3.55 -13.47
N ASP A 81 4.75 -4.63 -13.49
CA ASP A 81 3.99 -5.07 -14.67
C ASP A 81 2.82 -4.13 -14.95
N VAL A 82 2.34 -3.41 -13.94
CA VAL A 82 1.40 -2.29 -14.07
C VAL A 82 1.78 -1.28 -15.16
N PHE A 83 3.07 -1.04 -15.41
CA PHE A 83 3.53 -0.10 -16.45
C PHE A 83 3.33 -0.63 -17.89
N ALA A 84 3.21 -1.94 -18.08
CA ALA A 84 2.89 -2.54 -19.37
C ALA A 84 1.40 -2.44 -19.71
N PHE A 85 0.52 -2.22 -18.72
CA PHE A 85 -0.93 -2.15 -18.92
C PHE A 85 -1.48 -0.75 -19.18
N GLY A 86 -0.75 0.32 -18.87
CA GLY A 86 -1.26 1.67 -19.11
C GLY A 86 -0.35 2.79 -18.61
N ASP A 87 -0.79 4.02 -18.87
CA ASP A 87 -0.20 5.21 -18.27
C ASP A 87 -0.68 5.37 -16.83
N VAL A 88 0.25 5.33 -15.87
CA VAL A 88 -0.05 5.18 -14.44
C VAL A 88 0.89 5.98 -13.55
N GLU A 89 0.42 6.27 -12.34
CA GLU A 89 1.23 6.71 -11.21
C GLU A 89 1.26 5.65 -10.11
N VAL A 90 2.46 5.35 -9.62
CA VAL A 90 2.72 4.21 -8.74
C VAL A 90 3.49 4.66 -7.50
N LEU A 91 3.02 4.23 -6.33
CA LEU A 91 3.76 4.24 -5.06
C LEU A 91 4.27 2.84 -4.76
N ARG A 92 5.58 2.66 -4.85
CA ARG A 92 6.26 1.41 -4.49
C ARG A 92 6.76 1.45 -3.07
N SER A 93 6.56 0.40 -2.29
CA SER A 93 7.08 0.39 -0.91
C SER A 93 8.60 0.32 -0.90
N ILE A 94 9.25 0.98 0.06
CA ILE A 94 10.69 0.86 0.25
C ILE A 94 10.96 -0.29 1.22
N PRO A 95 11.67 -1.36 0.79
CA PRO A 95 11.96 -2.49 1.66
C PRO A 95 12.68 -2.06 2.96
N GLY A 96 12.20 -2.56 4.10
CA GLY A 96 12.76 -2.21 5.42
C GLY A 96 12.32 -0.86 5.97
N GLU A 97 11.65 -0.01 5.18
CA GLU A 97 11.19 1.31 5.60
C GLU A 97 9.66 1.36 5.73
N THR A 98 9.18 1.38 6.97
CA THR A 98 7.74 1.41 7.24
C THR A 98 7.12 2.73 6.76
N MET A 99 6.08 2.63 5.92
CA MET A 99 5.29 3.76 5.43
C MET A 99 6.09 4.80 4.62
N LYS A 100 7.12 4.36 3.91
CA LYS A 100 7.83 5.17 2.92
C LYS A 100 7.71 4.51 1.55
N TYR A 101 7.55 5.37 0.55
CA TYR A 101 7.24 4.96 -0.81
C TYR A 101 8.12 5.72 -1.79
N MET A 102 8.54 5.04 -2.85
CA MET A 102 9.06 5.67 -4.06
C MET A 102 7.90 5.96 -5.00
N TYR A 103 7.89 7.15 -5.56
CA TYR A 103 6.90 7.57 -6.54
C TYR A 103 7.46 7.39 -7.95
N TYR A 104 6.67 6.79 -8.83
CA TYR A 104 6.95 6.61 -10.24
C TYR A 104 5.76 7.07 -11.06
N SER A 105 6.01 7.68 -12.21
CA SER A 105 5.00 8.07 -13.19
C SER A 105 5.47 7.66 -14.58
N THR A 106 4.58 7.08 -15.38
CA THR A 106 4.91 6.77 -16.79
C THR A 106 5.27 8.01 -17.60
N ALA A 107 4.68 9.16 -17.26
CA ALA A 107 5.03 10.44 -17.88
C ALA A 107 6.50 10.82 -17.61
N THR A 108 6.93 10.74 -16.35
CA THR A 108 8.33 11.01 -15.98
C THR A 108 9.28 10.01 -16.61
N ILE A 109 8.92 8.73 -16.68
CA ILE A 109 9.74 7.69 -17.31
C ILE A 109 9.92 7.94 -18.81
N ARG A 110 8.84 8.36 -19.49
CA ARG A 110 8.86 8.69 -20.92
C ARG A 110 9.72 9.91 -21.23
N GLU A 111 9.77 10.87 -20.31
CA GLU A 111 10.57 12.09 -20.44
C GLU A 111 12.03 11.92 -19.98
N ASP A 112 12.34 10.85 -19.23
CA ASP A 112 13.68 10.58 -18.72
C ASP A 112 14.66 10.23 -19.87
N PRO A 113 15.75 10.99 -20.08
CA PRO A 113 16.72 10.72 -21.15
C PRO A 113 17.39 9.33 -21.07
N ALA A 114 17.45 8.72 -19.88
CA ALA A 114 17.99 7.39 -19.68
C ALA A 114 17.00 6.28 -20.05
N LEU A 115 15.69 6.56 -20.04
CA LEU A 115 14.63 5.58 -20.33
C LEU A 115 13.86 5.94 -21.60
N GLY A 116 13.13 7.05 -21.68
CA GLY A 116 12.66 7.58 -22.97
C GLY A 116 11.69 6.70 -23.77
N PHE A 117 10.93 5.80 -23.13
CA PHE A 117 9.94 4.94 -23.79
C PHE A 117 8.61 4.91 -23.01
N GLY A 118 7.52 4.58 -23.72
CA GLY A 118 6.19 4.46 -23.15
C GLY A 118 5.77 3.03 -22.80
N ARG A 119 4.44 2.82 -22.76
CA ARG A 119 3.81 1.51 -22.51
C ARG A 119 4.34 0.44 -23.46
N GLY A 120 4.51 0.75 -24.75
CA GLY A 120 5.02 -0.21 -25.72
C GLY A 120 6.45 -0.64 -25.42
N GLY A 121 7.27 0.26 -24.89
CA GLY A 121 8.60 -0.06 -24.35
C GLY A 121 8.56 -1.10 -23.23
N PHE A 122 7.68 -0.93 -22.23
CA PHE A 122 7.50 -1.91 -21.16
C PHE A 122 7.02 -3.27 -21.68
N ILE A 123 6.08 -3.28 -22.63
CA ILE A 123 5.60 -4.51 -23.27
C ILE A 123 6.75 -5.23 -23.98
N LEU A 124 7.56 -4.51 -24.76
CA LEU A 124 8.72 -5.09 -25.44
C LEU A 124 9.72 -5.69 -24.44
N ILE A 125 9.97 -4.98 -23.34
CA ILE A 125 10.84 -5.48 -22.27
C ILE A 125 10.32 -6.82 -21.73
N ALA A 126 9.03 -6.92 -21.42
CA ALA A 126 8.42 -8.16 -20.93
C ALA A 126 8.47 -9.30 -21.97
N LEU A 127 8.28 -8.99 -23.25
CA LEU A 127 8.38 -9.97 -24.35
C LEU A 127 9.81 -10.48 -24.55
N MET A 128 10.81 -9.64 -24.34
CA MET A 128 12.21 -9.95 -24.64
C MET A 128 12.99 -10.50 -23.44
N ALA A 129 12.93 -9.82 -22.30
CA ALA A 129 13.66 -10.20 -21.09
C ALA A 129 12.87 -11.19 -20.21
N GLY A 130 11.60 -11.40 -20.54
CA GLY A 130 10.66 -12.20 -19.77
C GLY A 130 9.80 -11.33 -18.86
N GLY A 131 8.58 -11.78 -18.67
CA GLY A 131 7.58 -11.21 -17.77
C GLY A 131 6.60 -12.28 -17.35
N ASP A 132 5.44 -11.90 -16.84
CA ASP A 132 4.50 -12.86 -16.28
C ASP A 132 3.98 -13.88 -17.30
N TYR A 133 3.83 -13.49 -18.57
CA TYR A 133 3.26 -14.35 -19.61
C TYR A 133 4.28 -15.14 -20.44
N SER A 134 5.57 -14.79 -20.36
CA SER A 134 6.61 -15.41 -21.20
C SER A 134 7.96 -15.41 -20.49
N ARG A 135 8.77 -16.44 -20.73
CA ARG A 135 10.16 -16.49 -20.23
C ARG A 135 11.09 -15.52 -20.97
N GLY A 136 10.61 -14.87 -22.02
CA GLY A 136 11.42 -14.03 -22.88
C GLY A 136 12.28 -14.86 -23.83
N ILE A 137 13.22 -14.17 -24.47
CA ILE A 137 14.15 -14.71 -25.45
C ILE A 137 15.42 -15.15 -24.73
N GLU A 138 15.88 -16.37 -25.00
CA GLU A 138 17.12 -16.87 -24.44
C GLU A 138 18.30 -15.95 -24.81
N ASN A 139 19.14 -15.63 -23.82
CA ASN A 139 20.28 -14.71 -23.95
C ASN A 139 19.90 -13.24 -24.27
N CYS A 140 18.63 -12.85 -24.17
CA CYS A 140 18.22 -11.45 -24.22
C CYS A 140 18.08 -10.87 -22.80
N GLY A 141 19.12 -10.19 -22.33
CA GLY A 141 19.09 -9.53 -21.02
C GLY A 141 18.24 -8.24 -21.00
N ILE A 142 17.88 -7.80 -19.78
CA ILE A 142 17.10 -6.58 -19.55
C ILE A 142 17.72 -5.34 -20.20
N GLU A 143 19.04 -5.21 -20.19
CA GLU A 143 19.73 -4.04 -20.78
C GLU A 143 19.56 -3.96 -22.30
N ILE A 144 19.56 -5.11 -22.99
CA ILE A 144 19.32 -5.17 -24.44
C ILE A 144 17.86 -4.78 -24.72
N ALA A 145 16.92 -5.34 -23.96
CA ALA A 145 15.50 -5.07 -24.13
C ALA A 145 15.16 -3.59 -23.86
N VAL A 146 15.74 -2.99 -22.82
CA VAL A 146 15.66 -1.55 -22.53
C VAL A 146 16.27 -0.73 -23.67
N GLY A 147 17.43 -1.12 -24.19
CA GLY A 147 18.05 -0.43 -25.32
C GLY A 147 17.19 -0.46 -26.59
N LEU A 148 16.51 -1.58 -26.88
CA LEU A 148 15.56 -1.66 -27.99
C LEU A 148 14.27 -0.87 -27.74
N ALA A 149 13.77 -0.86 -26.50
CA ALA A 149 12.65 -0.01 -26.11
C ALA A 149 12.97 1.47 -26.34
N ARG A 150 14.19 1.90 -25.97
CA ARG A 150 14.74 3.25 -26.22
C ARG A 150 14.84 3.61 -27.70
N CYS A 151 15.03 2.62 -28.58
CA CYS A 151 15.01 2.83 -30.02
C CYS A 151 13.59 3.04 -30.58
N GLY A 152 12.54 2.94 -29.75
CA GLY A 152 11.15 3.09 -30.17
C GLY A 152 10.52 1.82 -30.76
N PHE A 153 11.20 0.67 -30.68
CA PHE A 153 10.66 -0.58 -31.23
C PHE A 153 9.41 -1.06 -30.48
N GLY A 154 9.36 -0.86 -29.17
CA GLY A 154 8.20 -1.23 -28.37
C GLY A 154 6.98 -0.36 -28.64
N ASP A 155 7.16 0.95 -28.69
CA ASP A 155 6.07 1.90 -28.94
C ASP A 155 5.53 1.80 -30.39
N SER A 156 6.41 1.55 -31.36
CA SER A 156 5.98 1.29 -32.76
C SER A 156 5.20 -0.03 -32.88
N LEU A 157 5.62 -1.09 -32.19
CA LEU A 157 4.91 -2.36 -32.14
C LEU A 157 3.52 -2.20 -31.51
N TYR A 158 3.45 -1.56 -30.34
CA TYR A 158 2.18 -1.27 -29.65
C TYR A 158 1.23 -0.46 -30.53
N HIS A 159 1.71 0.63 -31.13
CA HIS A 159 0.91 1.45 -32.04
C HIS A 159 0.38 0.65 -33.24
N ALA A 160 1.21 -0.23 -33.81
CA ALA A 160 0.81 -1.07 -34.93
C ALA A 160 -0.32 -2.04 -34.56
N VAL A 161 -0.25 -2.68 -33.38
CA VAL A 161 -1.33 -3.57 -32.89
C VAL A 161 -2.65 -2.80 -32.73
N CYS A 162 -2.59 -1.57 -32.22
CA CYS A 162 -3.80 -0.77 -31.99
C CYS A 162 -4.44 -0.22 -33.28
N MET A 163 -3.67 -0.02 -34.34
CA MET A 163 -4.08 0.81 -35.49
C MET A 163 -4.13 0.08 -36.84
N LEU A 164 -3.43 -1.05 -36.99
CA LEU A 164 -3.31 -1.74 -38.28
C LEU A 164 -4.31 -2.88 -38.43
N GLU A 165 -4.85 -3.01 -39.64
CA GLU A 165 -5.61 -4.18 -40.11
C GLU A 165 -4.65 -5.33 -40.50
N ASP A 166 -5.13 -6.58 -40.48
CA ASP A 166 -4.34 -7.81 -40.65
C ASP A 166 -3.34 -7.81 -41.84
N ILE A 167 -3.77 -7.31 -43.00
CA ILE A 167 -2.92 -7.28 -44.21
C ILE A 167 -1.73 -6.33 -44.01
N LYS A 168 -1.94 -5.20 -43.33
CA LYS A 168 -0.89 -4.21 -43.04
C LYS A 168 0.00 -4.68 -41.88
N TRP A 169 -0.58 -5.40 -40.92
CA TRP A 169 0.15 -6.01 -39.80
C TRP A 169 1.30 -6.91 -40.27
N THR A 170 1.03 -7.83 -41.21
CA THR A 170 2.05 -8.78 -41.68
C THR A 170 3.25 -8.07 -42.32
N ARG A 171 2.98 -7.03 -43.13
CA ARG A 171 4.05 -6.22 -43.76
C ARG A 171 4.82 -5.42 -42.72
N PHE A 172 4.13 -4.79 -41.79
CA PHE A 172 4.75 -4.06 -40.70
C PHE A 172 5.66 -4.96 -39.86
N LEU A 173 5.15 -6.11 -39.41
CA LEU A 173 5.89 -7.02 -38.54
C LEU A 173 7.16 -7.55 -39.21
N ASN A 174 7.09 -7.89 -40.50
CA ASN A 174 8.29 -8.29 -41.26
C ASN A 174 9.34 -7.17 -41.32
N GLN A 175 8.93 -5.92 -41.58
CA GLN A 175 9.88 -4.80 -41.63
C GLN A 175 10.44 -4.49 -40.25
N TRP A 176 9.57 -4.38 -39.24
CA TRP A 176 9.93 -4.14 -37.85
C TRP A 176 10.93 -5.18 -37.34
N TYR A 177 10.70 -6.46 -37.66
CA TYR A 177 11.62 -7.55 -37.33
C TYR A 177 13.01 -7.36 -37.94
N MET A 178 13.08 -6.97 -39.21
CA MET A 178 14.35 -6.70 -39.89
C MET A 178 15.06 -5.52 -39.23
N ASP A 179 14.32 -4.46 -38.90
CA ASP A 179 14.88 -3.27 -38.26
C ASP A 179 15.44 -3.57 -36.85
N VAL A 180 14.77 -4.42 -36.07
CA VAL A 180 15.26 -4.90 -34.76
C VAL A 180 16.54 -5.72 -34.93
N CYS A 181 16.55 -6.66 -35.89
CA CYS A 181 17.73 -7.46 -36.18
C CYS A 181 18.92 -6.60 -36.62
N ASP A 182 18.67 -5.59 -37.44
CA ASP A 182 19.69 -4.65 -37.90
C ASP A 182 20.20 -3.77 -36.75
N GLU A 183 19.33 -3.34 -35.83
CA GLU A 183 19.76 -2.65 -34.61
C GLU A 183 20.66 -3.55 -33.76
N LEU A 184 20.25 -4.80 -33.52
CA LEU A 184 21.06 -5.75 -32.75
C LEU A 184 22.44 -5.96 -33.38
N ARG A 185 22.55 -6.02 -34.71
CA ARG A 185 23.83 -6.19 -35.41
C ARG A 185 24.69 -4.92 -35.41
N SER A 186 24.08 -3.76 -35.60
CA SER A 186 24.79 -2.49 -35.85
C SER A 186 25.00 -1.63 -34.60
N ASN A 187 24.04 -1.67 -33.66
CA ASN A 187 23.86 -0.71 -32.58
C ASN A 187 23.91 0.74 -33.07
N LYS A 188 23.20 1.04 -34.17
CA LYS A 188 23.23 2.36 -34.85
C LYS A 188 22.70 3.49 -33.96
N HIS A 189 21.75 3.22 -33.07
CA HIS A 189 21.25 4.22 -32.12
C HIS A 189 22.17 4.38 -30.91
N GLY A 190 23.00 3.39 -30.61
CA GLY A 190 23.95 3.43 -29.50
C GLY A 190 23.31 3.19 -28.12
N TYR A 191 22.07 2.71 -28.06
CA TYR A 191 21.38 2.42 -26.78
C TYR A 191 21.61 1.00 -26.27
N LEU A 192 22.11 0.08 -27.10
CA LEU A 192 22.48 -1.26 -26.66
C LEU A 192 23.84 -1.24 -25.96
N PRO A 193 24.07 -2.09 -24.93
CA PRO A 193 25.39 -2.21 -24.28
C PRO A 193 26.52 -2.57 -25.27
N CYS A 194 26.21 -3.42 -26.24
CA CYS A 194 27.10 -3.81 -27.31
C CYS A 194 26.30 -4.34 -28.52
N ARG A 195 26.99 -4.64 -29.63
CA ARG A 195 26.39 -5.32 -30.78
C ARG A 195 26.14 -6.80 -30.44
N ASN A 196 24.97 -7.30 -30.79
CA ASN A 196 24.49 -8.65 -30.48
C ASN A 196 24.08 -9.41 -31.77
N PRO A 197 25.00 -9.68 -32.71
CA PRO A 197 24.67 -10.38 -33.96
C PRO A 197 24.17 -11.80 -33.72
N LYS A 198 24.74 -12.52 -32.74
CA LYS A 198 24.28 -13.88 -32.39
C LYS A 198 22.83 -13.91 -31.93
N LEU A 199 22.40 -12.90 -31.16
CA LEU A 199 21.01 -12.78 -30.74
C LEU A 199 20.12 -12.51 -31.97
N ALA A 200 20.53 -11.59 -32.84
CA ALA A 200 19.81 -11.31 -34.09
C ALA A 200 19.65 -12.55 -34.99
N ASP A 201 20.66 -13.42 -35.04
CA ASP A 201 20.61 -14.66 -35.81
C ASP A 201 19.77 -15.76 -35.14
N SER A 202 19.59 -15.69 -33.82
CA SER A 202 18.75 -16.63 -33.06
C SER A 202 17.27 -16.27 -33.04
N LEU A 203 16.92 -15.01 -33.32
CA LEU A 203 15.54 -14.60 -33.49
C LEU A 203 14.96 -15.29 -34.73
N ASN A 204 13.76 -15.86 -34.59
CA ASN A 204 12.97 -16.36 -35.72
C ASN A 204 11.80 -15.40 -35.97
N LYS A 205 11.15 -15.42 -37.13
CA LYS A 205 10.06 -14.46 -37.43
C LYS A 205 8.85 -14.53 -36.49
N ASP A 206 8.71 -15.62 -35.75
CA ASP A 206 7.60 -15.92 -34.85
C ASP A 206 7.99 -15.76 -33.37
N TRP A 207 9.10 -15.05 -33.08
CA TRP A 207 9.59 -14.88 -31.70
C TRP A 207 8.63 -14.07 -30.83
N ILE A 208 7.79 -13.23 -31.45
CA ILE A 208 6.69 -12.55 -30.77
C ILE A 208 5.47 -13.45 -30.85
N ASP A 209 5.13 -14.02 -29.71
CA ASP A 209 3.83 -14.64 -29.51
C ASP A 209 2.75 -13.55 -29.48
N PHE A 210 1.90 -13.53 -30.52
CA PHE A 210 0.84 -12.53 -30.64
C PHE A 210 -0.21 -12.67 -29.55
N ASP A 211 -0.49 -13.89 -29.09
CA ASP A 211 -1.45 -14.12 -28.01
C ASP A 211 -0.90 -13.52 -26.70
N VAL A 212 0.40 -13.70 -26.43
CA VAL A 212 1.07 -13.06 -25.29
C VAL A 212 1.07 -11.53 -25.43
N LEU A 213 1.32 -11.00 -26.62
CA LEU A 213 1.25 -9.55 -26.88
C LEU A 213 -0.17 -9.00 -26.59
N GLN A 214 -1.21 -9.72 -27.00
CA GLN A 214 -2.60 -9.33 -26.74
C GLN A 214 -2.94 -9.29 -25.25
N LEU A 215 -2.35 -10.16 -24.42
CA LEU A 215 -2.55 -10.11 -22.96
C LEU A 215 -2.11 -8.79 -22.36
N TYR A 216 -1.05 -8.16 -22.88
CA TYR A 216 -0.61 -6.84 -22.43
C TYR A 216 -1.37 -5.69 -23.10
N VAL A 217 -1.67 -5.79 -24.41
CA VAL A 217 -2.30 -4.71 -25.17
C VAL A 217 -3.78 -4.56 -24.82
N ASN A 218 -4.51 -5.68 -24.77
CA ASN A 218 -5.94 -5.76 -24.53
C ASN A 218 -6.23 -6.69 -23.34
N PRO A 219 -5.76 -6.34 -22.12
CA PRO A 219 -5.97 -7.18 -20.95
C PRO A 219 -7.47 -7.26 -20.60
N THR A 220 -7.86 -8.38 -19.99
CA THR A 220 -9.22 -8.54 -19.46
C THR A 220 -9.40 -7.66 -18.22
N THR A 221 -10.31 -6.69 -18.30
CA THR A 221 -10.65 -5.72 -17.24
C THR A 221 -12.17 -5.61 -17.11
N SER A 222 -12.67 -4.92 -16.09
CA SER A 222 -14.12 -4.73 -15.91
C SER A 222 -14.77 -3.97 -17.08
N TRP A 223 -13.96 -3.40 -17.98
CA TRP A 223 -14.40 -2.68 -19.18
C TRP A 223 -13.99 -3.36 -20.50
N SER A 224 -13.52 -4.62 -20.48
CA SER A 224 -13.10 -5.32 -21.71
C SER A 224 -14.26 -5.94 -22.50
N ASP A 225 -15.40 -6.27 -21.85
CA ASP A 225 -16.53 -6.92 -22.51
C ASP A 225 -17.59 -5.88 -22.96
N ASN A 226 -17.75 -5.69 -24.28
CA ASN A 226 -18.79 -4.82 -24.88
C ASN A 226 -20.24 -5.33 -24.68
N THR A 227 -20.46 -6.40 -23.92
CA THR A 227 -21.69 -7.19 -23.97
C THR A 227 -22.68 -6.99 -22.81
N GLN A 228 -22.37 -6.25 -21.74
CA GLN A 228 -23.38 -5.87 -20.74
C GLN A 228 -23.02 -4.49 -20.16
N GLN A 229 -23.87 -3.48 -20.44
CA GLN A 229 -23.83 -2.11 -19.89
C GLN A 229 -22.49 -1.72 -19.28
N ALA A 230 -21.61 -1.10 -20.07
CA ALA A 230 -20.35 -0.53 -19.60
C ALA A 230 -20.60 0.19 -18.26
N VAL A 231 -20.04 -0.36 -17.17
CA VAL A 231 -20.28 0.17 -15.83
C VAL A 231 -19.74 1.58 -15.82
N ASP A 232 -20.59 2.57 -15.52
CA ASP A 232 -20.15 3.96 -15.45
C ASP A 232 -19.01 4.08 -14.42
N PRO A 233 -17.78 4.47 -14.82
CA PRO A 233 -16.66 4.60 -13.90
C PRO A 233 -16.95 5.58 -12.75
N GLN A 234 -17.79 6.59 -12.99
CA GLN A 234 -18.18 7.53 -11.94
C GLN A 234 -19.15 6.90 -10.95
N ALA A 235 -20.02 5.98 -11.39
CA ALA A 235 -20.85 5.19 -10.49
C ALA A 235 -19.99 4.23 -9.63
N VAL A 236 -18.95 3.62 -10.21
CA VAL A 236 -17.97 2.82 -9.45
C VAL A 236 -17.27 3.66 -8.39
N LYS A 237 -16.72 4.82 -8.79
CA LYS A 237 -16.05 5.75 -7.87
C LYS A 237 -16.97 6.18 -6.73
N LYS A 238 -18.24 6.46 -7.02
CA LYS A 238 -19.24 6.84 -6.01
C LYS A 238 -19.64 5.67 -5.12
N SER A 239 -19.57 4.43 -5.58
CA SER A 239 -19.90 3.24 -4.76
C SER A 239 -18.77 2.87 -3.81
N TRP A 240 -17.53 3.28 -4.10
CA TRP A 240 -16.35 3.11 -3.25
C TRP A 240 -16.34 4.13 -2.12
N VAL A 241 -17.41 4.12 -1.33
CA VAL A 241 -17.53 4.95 -0.13
C VAL A 241 -16.75 4.30 1.00
N ARG A 242 -15.90 5.10 1.66
CA ARG A 242 -15.21 4.68 2.88
C ARG A 242 -16.26 4.34 3.94
N LYS A 243 -16.18 3.14 4.51
CA LYS A 243 -17.03 2.74 5.64
C LYS A 243 -16.28 2.91 6.95
N GLU A 244 -17.05 3.07 8.02
CA GLU A 244 -16.51 3.05 9.38
C GLU A 244 -16.02 1.64 9.74
N PRO A 245 -14.89 1.49 10.44
CA PRO A 245 -14.45 0.19 10.93
C PRO A 245 -15.47 -0.37 11.92
N ASN A 246 -15.86 -1.64 11.74
CA ASN A 246 -16.72 -2.33 12.68
C ASN A 246 -15.89 -2.76 13.91
N ILE A 247 -15.86 -1.90 14.93
CA ILE A 247 -15.09 -2.12 16.16
C ILE A 247 -15.51 -3.44 16.85
N LYS A 248 -16.80 -3.77 16.82
CA LYS A 248 -17.32 -4.99 17.44
C LYS A 248 -16.73 -6.22 16.78
N ASP A 249 -16.87 -6.31 15.46
CA ASP A 249 -16.39 -7.45 14.66
C ASP A 249 -14.86 -7.57 14.73
N ILE A 250 -14.13 -6.45 14.74
CA ILE A 250 -12.67 -6.45 14.95
C ILE A 250 -12.32 -7.04 16.32
N GLY A 251 -13.05 -6.65 17.37
CA GLY A 251 -12.87 -7.17 18.73
C GLY A 251 -13.11 -8.68 18.80
N GLU A 252 -14.24 -9.15 18.25
CA GLU A 252 -14.59 -10.57 18.18
C GLU A 252 -13.58 -11.36 17.36
N PHE A 253 -13.13 -10.83 16.22
CA PHE A 253 -12.09 -11.43 15.40
C PHE A 253 -10.80 -11.62 16.20
N CYS A 254 -10.34 -10.58 16.91
CA CYS A 254 -9.13 -10.65 17.73
C CYS A 254 -9.26 -11.68 18.86
N ALA A 255 -10.41 -11.74 19.54
CA ALA A 255 -10.64 -12.70 20.60
C ALA A 255 -10.66 -14.15 20.08
N ASN A 256 -11.36 -14.38 18.96
CA ASN A 256 -11.63 -15.71 18.43
C ASN A 256 -10.49 -16.26 17.55
N ARG A 257 -9.82 -15.42 16.77
CA ARG A 257 -8.76 -15.82 15.82
C ARG A 257 -7.35 -15.56 16.32
N LEU A 258 -7.13 -14.50 17.11
CA LEU A 258 -5.80 -14.14 17.63
C LEU A 258 -5.59 -14.55 19.10
N GLY A 259 -6.63 -15.08 19.75
CA GLY A 259 -6.56 -15.56 21.14
C GLY A 259 -6.50 -14.45 22.18
N TRP A 260 -6.88 -13.21 21.84
CA TRP A 260 -6.90 -12.08 22.78
C TRP A 260 -8.16 -12.12 23.64
N ARG A 261 -8.22 -13.10 24.55
CA ARG A 261 -9.44 -13.53 25.24
C ARG A 261 -9.80 -12.75 26.52
N THR A 262 -8.97 -11.82 26.98
CA THR A 262 -9.29 -10.96 28.13
C THR A 262 -9.37 -9.50 27.69
N CYS A 263 -10.19 -8.70 28.40
CA CYS A 263 -10.35 -7.28 28.14
C CYS A 263 -9.00 -6.53 28.18
N GLU A 264 -8.13 -6.87 29.14
CA GLU A 264 -6.81 -6.25 29.30
C GLU A 264 -5.90 -6.55 28.11
N VAL A 265 -5.83 -7.81 27.67
CA VAL A 265 -4.99 -8.24 26.54
C VAL A 265 -5.50 -7.62 25.23
N LEU A 266 -6.82 -7.70 24.99
CA LEU A 266 -7.46 -7.14 23.79
C LEU A 266 -7.23 -5.63 23.70
N THR A 267 -7.54 -4.89 24.77
CA THR A 267 -7.38 -3.43 24.79
C THR A 267 -5.92 -3.03 24.64
N LYS A 268 -5.00 -3.71 25.33
CA LYS A 268 -3.56 -3.43 25.23
C LYS A 268 -3.04 -3.62 23.79
N ASN A 269 -3.45 -4.68 23.10
CA ASN A 269 -2.99 -4.97 21.75
C ASN A 269 -3.59 -4.02 20.70
N LEU A 270 -4.83 -3.53 20.94
CA LEU A 270 -5.50 -2.57 20.06
C LEU A 270 -5.08 -1.12 20.31
N ALA A 271 -4.60 -0.78 21.52
CA ALA A 271 -4.27 0.58 21.97
C ALA A 271 -3.44 1.40 20.95
N ASN A 272 -2.41 0.80 20.37
CA ASN A 272 -1.49 1.50 19.46
C ASN A 272 -1.83 1.32 17.96
N ASN A 273 -2.73 0.39 17.67
CA ASN A 273 -2.94 -0.11 16.32
C ASN A 273 -4.30 0.30 15.76
N LEU A 274 -5.36 0.28 16.56
CA LEU A 274 -6.72 0.47 16.06
C LEU A 274 -7.18 1.93 16.13
N TRP A 275 -7.03 2.56 17.30
CA TRP A 275 -7.79 3.77 17.64
C TRP A 275 -7.43 5.01 16.83
N GLU A 276 -6.18 5.13 16.39
CA GLU A 276 -5.78 6.19 15.46
C GLU A 276 -6.50 6.03 14.11
N GLY A 277 -6.61 4.81 13.60
CA GLY A 277 -7.34 4.54 12.37
C GLY A 277 -8.84 4.76 12.54
N VAL A 278 -9.43 4.27 13.63
CA VAL A 278 -10.86 4.51 13.95
C VAL A 278 -11.16 5.99 14.04
N PHE A 279 -10.30 6.78 14.69
CA PHE A 279 -10.51 8.22 14.80
C PHE A 279 -10.37 8.91 13.44
N VAL A 280 -9.38 8.52 12.61
CA VAL A 280 -9.24 9.06 11.25
C VAL A 280 -10.45 8.74 10.38
N HIS A 281 -11.01 7.52 10.45
CA HIS A 281 -12.25 7.20 9.74
C HIS A 281 -13.41 8.07 10.25
N MET A 282 -13.57 8.19 11.57
CA MET A 282 -14.61 9.03 12.18
C MET A 282 -14.55 10.48 11.71
N LEU A 283 -13.35 11.07 11.56
CA LEU A 283 -13.19 12.44 11.02
C LEU A 283 -13.66 12.58 9.57
N MET A 284 -13.60 11.49 8.81
CA MET A 284 -13.96 11.43 7.38
C MET A 284 -15.40 10.95 7.17
N SER A 285 -16.13 10.65 8.25
CA SER A 285 -17.53 10.25 8.22
C SER A 285 -18.42 11.41 7.80
N ASN A 286 -19.50 11.10 7.06
CA ASN A 286 -20.51 12.09 6.69
C ASN A 286 -21.27 12.63 7.92
N ASP A 287 -21.34 11.85 9.01
CA ASP A 287 -22.04 12.21 10.25
C ASP A 287 -21.11 12.84 11.29
N PHE A 288 -19.87 13.17 10.90
CA PHE A 288 -18.89 13.70 11.82
C PHE A 288 -19.30 15.06 12.40
N ASN A 289 -19.17 15.19 13.72
CA ASN A 289 -19.42 16.42 14.45
C ASN A 289 -18.35 16.66 15.54
N TYR A 290 -18.11 17.95 15.83
CA TYR A 290 -17.31 18.38 16.97
C TYR A 290 -18.03 19.47 17.75
N GLU A 291 -18.45 19.13 18.97
CA GLU A 291 -19.07 20.08 19.89
C GLU A 291 -17.98 20.80 20.69
N SER A 292 -17.78 22.10 20.42
CA SER A 292 -16.71 22.88 21.04
C SER A 292 -16.90 23.11 22.54
N SER A 293 -18.16 23.20 23.01
CA SER A 293 -18.47 23.45 24.43
C SER A 293 -18.10 22.25 25.32
N SER A 294 -18.47 21.04 24.87
CA SER A 294 -18.17 19.78 25.56
C SER A 294 -16.83 19.15 25.13
N ARG A 295 -16.25 19.64 24.02
CA ARG A 295 -14.99 19.16 23.43
C ARG A 295 -15.06 17.69 23.02
N VAL A 296 -16.22 17.28 22.52
CA VAL A 296 -16.51 15.90 22.11
C VAL A 296 -16.47 15.80 20.60
N PHE A 297 -15.70 14.83 20.11
CA PHE A 297 -15.77 14.35 18.74
C PHE A 297 -16.79 13.24 18.65
N SER A 298 -17.69 13.26 17.67
CA SER A 298 -18.71 12.23 17.52
C SER A 298 -19.06 11.97 16.07
N ASP A 299 -19.61 10.79 15.82
CA ASP A 299 -20.43 10.50 14.63
C ASP A 299 -21.73 9.79 15.07
N ALA A 300 -22.44 9.15 14.14
CA ALA A 300 -23.68 8.43 14.43
C ALA A 300 -23.56 7.34 15.53
N VAL A 301 -22.35 6.80 15.77
CA VAL A 301 -22.13 5.66 16.67
C VAL A 301 -21.11 5.96 17.78
N LYS A 302 -20.05 6.71 17.45
CA LYS A 302 -18.88 6.93 18.29
C LYS A 302 -18.95 8.30 18.97
N SER A 303 -18.46 8.36 20.21
CA SER A 303 -18.34 9.61 20.98
C SER A 303 -17.04 9.60 21.78
N VAL A 304 -16.17 10.58 21.52
CA VAL A 304 -14.80 10.64 21.99
C VAL A 304 -14.53 12.01 22.63
N PRO A 305 -14.59 12.12 23.97
CA PRO A 305 -14.26 13.36 24.67
C PRO A 305 -12.76 13.62 24.66
N ALA A 306 -12.37 14.83 24.26
CA ALA A 306 -10.97 15.26 24.23
C ALA A 306 -10.48 15.65 25.63
N ILE A 307 -9.27 15.20 25.97
CA ILE A 307 -8.55 15.55 27.21
C ILE A 307 -7.59 16.71 26.96
N GLU A 308 -6.90 16.69 25.82
CA GLU A 308 -5.93 17.72 25.43
C GLU A 308 -5.91 17.85 23.90
N ILE A 309 -5.86 19.09 23.42
CA ILE A 309 -5.64 19.41 22.01
C ILE A 309 -4.46 20.37 21.94
N LYS A 310 -3.43 20.00 21.19
CA LYS A 310 -2.29 20.87 20.87
C LYS A 310 -2.21 21.06 19.38
N ILE A 311 -2.01 22.28 18.91
CA ILE A 311 -1.77 22.59 17.50
C ILE A 311 -0.31 23.03 17.36
N GLN A 312 0.41 22.44 16.41
CA GLN A 312 1.83 22.69 16.19
C GLN A 312 2.15 22.64 14.69
N ASP A 313 3.02 23.52 14.24
CA ASP A 313 3.60 23.42 12.90
C ASP A 313 4.60 22.27 12.83
N ARG A 314 4.42 21.40 11.82
CA ARG A 314 5.31 20.27 11.56
C ARG A 314 5.86 20.38 10.14
N VAL A 315 6.94 21.15 10.01
CA VAL A 315 7.62 21.42 8.72
C VAL A 315 7.90 20.14 7.93
N ARG A 316 8.41 19.07 8.59
CA ARG A 316 8.69 17.77 7.94
C ARG A 316 7.45 17.01 7.43
N LYS A 317 6.24 17.41 7.83
CA LYS A 317 4.97 16.79 7.44
C LYS A 317 4.03 17.77 6.71
N SER A 318 4.58 18.88 6.22
CA SER A 318 3.88 19.94 5.48
C SER A 318 2.65 20.53 6.21
N GLY A 319 2.88 21.59 6.99
CA GLY A 319 1.83 22.43 7.58
C GLY A 319 1.53 22.17 9.06
N GLN A 320 0.36 22.63 9.50
CA GLN A 320 -0.12 22.48 10.88
C GLN A 320 -0.67 21.08 11.15
N TRP A 321 -0.33 20.57 12.33
CA TRP A 321 -0.80 19.30 12.84
C TRP A 321 -1.37 19.48 14.25
N ALA A 322 -2.42 18.74 14.54
CA ALA A 322 -2.99 18.65 15.87
C ALA A 322 -2.60 17.34 16.55
N ARG A 323 -2.19 17.42 17.82
CA ARG A 323 -2.14 16.28 18.73
C ARG A 323 -3.41 16.28 19.55
N ILE A 324 -4.23 15.25 19.39
CA ILE A 324 -5.47 15.06 20.13
C ILE A 324 -5.25 13.92 21.11
N THR A 325 -5.42 14.21 22.40
CA THR A 325 -5.40 13.22 23.48
C THR A 325 -6.83 13.00 23.95
N PHE A 326 -7.29 11.75 24.02
CA PHE A 326 -8.65 11.38 24.43
C PHE A 326 -8.67 10.08 25.24
N THR A 327 -9.79 9.78 25.90
CA THR A 327 -10.00 8.44 26.50
C THR A 327 -10.74 7.55 25.50
N ALA A 328 -10.20 6.36 25.25
CA ALA A 328 -10.81 5.37 24.37
C ALA A 328 -11.90 4.54 25.07
N THR A 329 -12.29 4.85 26.31
CA THR A 329 -13.27 4.08 27.09
C THR A 329 -14.57 3.81 26.30
N ASN A 330 -15.13 4.85 25.66
CA ASN A 330 -16.35 4.72 24.85
C ASN A 330 -16.12 3.90 23.57
N LEU A 331 -14.90 3.89 23.03
CA LEU A 331 -14.56 3.06 21.88
C LEU A 331 -14.32 1.60 22.29
N ILE A 332 -13.71 1.38 23.46
CA ILE A 332 -13.50 0.07 24.05
C ILE A 332 -14.85 -0.58 24.36
N SER A 333 -15.86 0.16 24.84
CA SER A 333 -17.20 -0.38 25.04
C SER A 333 -17.92 -0.82 23.77
N LEU A 334 -17.40 -0.46 22.59
CA LEU A 334 -17.90 -0.93 21.30
C LEU A 334 -17.20 -2.21 20.84
N LEU A 335 -16.14 -2.66 21.53
CA LEU A 335 -15.52 -3.96 21.25
C LEU A 335 -16.49 -5.08 21.65
N GLY A 336 -16.64 -6.08 20.79
CA GLY A 336 -17.34 -7.31 21.14
C GLY A 336 -16.45 -8.27 21.96
N GLY A 337 -17.00 -9.43 22.31
CA GLY A 337 -16.27 -10.50 22.99
C GLY A 337 -16.13 -10.29 24.51
N PRO A 338 -14.92 -10.41 25.11
CA PRO A 338 -14.71 -10.44 26.56
C PRO A 338 -14.80 -9.06 27.25
N VAL A 339 -15.44 -8.09 26.59
CA VAL A 339 -15.47 -6.69 27.02
C VAL A 339 -16.85 -6.39 27.59
N ASP A 340 -16.92 -6.27 28.92
CA ASP A 340 -18.11 -5.83 29.66
C ASP A 340 -17.82 -4.53 30.45
N ALA A 341 -18.88 -3.90 30.95
CA ALA A 341 -18.78 -2.63 31.68
C ALA A 341 -17.89 -2.72 32.94
N ASP A 342 -17.88 -3.86 33.62
CA ASP A 342 -17.08 -4.07 34.83
C ASP A 342 -15.60 -4.36 34.52
N ALA A 343 -15.32 -5.01 33.39
CA ALA A 343 -13.98 -5.20 32.86
C ALA A 343 -13.36 -3.86 32.46
N ILE A 344 -14.13 -2.97 31.80
CA ILE A 344 -13.67 -1.63 31.44
C ILE A 344 -13.33 -0.80 32.69
N ARG A 345 -14.16 -0.87 33.74
CA ARG A 345 -13.91 -0.17 35.02
C ARG A 345 -12.64 -0.63 35.72
N ARG A 346 -12.21 -1.87 35.50
CA ARG A 346 -10.98 -2.44 36.06
C ARG A 346 -9.72 -2.02 35.29
N LEU A 347 -9.86 -1.48 34.08
CA LEU A 347 -8.71 -1.02 33.30
C LEU A 347 -8.07 0.22 33.96
N PRO A 348 -6.72 0.25 34.08
CA PRO A 348 -6.03 1.45 34.50
C PRO A 348 -6.34 2.61 33.55
N GLN A 349 -6.60 3.80 34.07
CA GLN A 349 -6.93 4.97 33.25
C GLN A 349 -5.83 5.31 32.22
N ALA A 350 -4.56 5.10 32.58
CA ALA A 350 -3.44 5.29 31.65
C ALA A 350 -3.47 4.33 30.44
N SER A 351 -4.17 3.20 30.55
CA SER A 351 -4.32 2.22 29.48
C SER A 351 -5.42 2.60 28.49
N THR A 352 -6.26 3.59 28.81
CA THR A 352 -7.33 4.08 27.92
C THR A 352 -7.04 5.46 27.34
N GLU A 353 -6.03 6.18 27.83
CA GLU A 353 -5.62 7.46 27.26
C GLU A 353 -4.77 7.27 26.00
N ILE A 354 -5.21 7.88 24.91
CA ILE A 354 -4.59 7.74 23.60
C ILE A 354 -4.28 9.13 23.07
N ALA A 355 -3.10 9.29 22.48
CA ALA A 355 -2.73 10.49 21.76
C ALA A 355 -2.46 10.18 20.29
N ILE A 356 -3.13 10.90 19.40
CA ILE A 356 -3.01 10.74 17.95
C ILE A 356 -2.57 12.03 17.30
N TRP A 357 -2.03 11.92 16.09
CA TRP A 357 -1.63 13.07 15.27
C TRP A 357 -2.46 13.12 14.01
N VAL A 358 -3.13 14.25 13.79
CA VAL A 358 -3.96 14.48 12.59
C VAL A 358 -3.54 15.80 11.94
N PRO A 359 -3.44 15.90 10.60
CA PRO A 359 -3.23 17.18 9.94
C PRO A 359 -4.39 18.13 10.25
N ALA A 360 -4.08 19.37 10.65
CA ALA A 360 -5.08 20.32 11.12
C ALA A 360 -6.15 20.68 10.06
N ARG A 361 -5.82 20.52 8.78
CA ARG A 361 -6.74 20.76 7.65
C ARG A 361 -7.97 19.82 7.61
N TYR A 362 -7.91 18.67 8.28
CA TYR A 362 -9.04 17.72 8.36
C TYR A 362 -9.83 17.90 9.65
N LEU A 363 -9.50 18.90 10.45
CA LEU A 363 -10.22 19.21 11.68
C LEU A 363 -11.16 20.39 11.46
N PRO A 364 -12.29 20.44 12.19
CA PRO A 364 -13.18 21.58 12.20
C PRO A 364 -12.45 22.89 12.52
N SER A 365 -12.83 23.98 11.85
CA SER A 365 -12.21 25.30 12.00
C SER A 365 -12.39 25.91 13.40
N ASN A 366 -13.40 25.44 14.15
CA ASN A 366 -13.67 25.86 15.53
C ASN A 366 -12.79 25.16 16.58
N ILE A 367 -11.92 24.22 16.20
CA ILE A 367 -11.00 23.57 17.14
C ILE A 367 -9.98 24.58 17.70
N LYS A 368 -9.85 24.59 19.03
CA LYS A 368 -8.89 25.42 19.76
C LYS A 368 -8.00 24.57 20.67
N PRO A 369 -6.73 24.99 20.91
CA PRO A 369 -5.88 24.34 21.89
C PRO A 369 -6.55 24.26 23.27
N PHE A 370 -6.35 23.14 23.95
CA PHE A 370 -6.97 22.86 25.25
C PHE A 370 -6.13 21.89 26.05
N LYS A 371 -6.16 22.03 27.37
CA LYS A 371 -5.71 20.99 28.29
C LYS A 371 -6.64 20.94 29.49
N ASN A 372 -7.17 19.77 29.81
CA ASN A 372 -7.95 19.60 31.03
C ASN A 372 -7.02 19.63 32.26
N GLU A 373 -7.10 20.67 33.09
CA GLU A 373 -6.22 20.88 34.25
C GLU A 373 -6.59 20.07 35.50
N ALA A 374 -7.69 19.32 35.48
CA ALA A 374 -8.25 18.62 36.64
C ALA A 374 -7.36 17.53 37.29
N LYS A 375 -6.15 17.24 36.75
CA LYS A 375 -5.27 16.15 37.24
C LYS A 375 -4.07 16.56 38.10
N LYS A 376 -3.87 17.84 38.43
CA LYS A 376 -2.74 18.24 39.31
C LYS A 376 -2.96 18.01 40.81
N LYS A 377 -4.17 17.70 41.28
CA LYS A 377 -4.47 17.62 42.72
C LYS A 377 -4.45 16.22 43.36
N ALA A 378 -4.17 15.15 42.61
CA ALA A 378 -4.21 13.78 43.14
C ALA A 378 -2.83 13.15 43.45
N SER A 379 -1.71 13.86 43.30
CA SER A 379 -0.36 13.32 43.56
C SER A 379 0.44 14.06 44.65
N THR A 380 -0.18 14.95 45.42
CA THR A 380 0.44 15.59 46.58
C THR A 380 -0.37 15.33 47.84
N SER A 381 -0.42 14.07 48.27
CA SER A 381 -0.60 13.75 49.68
C SER A 381 0.05 12.40 49.97
N HIS A 382 1.06 12.45 50.84
CA HIS A 382 1.73 11.34 51.54
C HIS A 382 2.77 10.53 50.77
N SER A 383 4.03 10.96 50.88
CA SER A 383 5.05 10.12 51.49
C SER A 383 6.21 10.97 52.04
N THR A 384 6.18 11.21 53.34
CA THR A 384 7.35 11.54 54.15
C THR A 384 8.26 10.32 54.17
N TRP A 385 9.35 10.36 53.39
CA TRP A 385 10.51 9.50 53.64
C TRP A 385 11.78 10.36 53.64
N THR A 386 12.49 10.22 54.75
CA THR A 386 13.72 10.84 55.18
C THR A 386 14.81 10.72 54.10
N LYS A 387 15.42 11.84 53.71
CA LYS A 387 16.69 11.85 52.99
C LYS A 387 17.77 11.32 53.92
N VAL A 388 18.36 10.18 53.58
CA VAL A 388 19.69 9.81 54.05
C VAL A 388 20.66 10.20 52.95
N ASP A 389 21.49 11.19 53.25
CA ASP A 389 22.61 11.64 52.43
C ASP A 389 23.66 10.53 52.32
N ILE A 390 24.07 10.19 51.09
CA ILE A 390 25.33 9.49 50.85
C ILE A 390 26.24 10.42 50.06
N ALA A 391 27.17 11.01 50.82
CA ALA A 391 28.27 11.82 50.33
C ALA A 391 29.32 10.98 49.59
N LYS A 392 29.91 11.62 48.58
CA LYS A 392 31.08 11.16 47.81
C LYS A 392 32.30 10.92 48.72
N GLY A 393 33.02 9.83 48.50
CA GLY A 393 34.36 9.59 49.05
C GLY A 393 35.28 8.98 47.98
N LYS A 394 36.26 9.77 47.52
CA LYS A 394 37.38 9.37 46.66
C LYS A 394 38.36 8.48 47.43
N GLY A 395 39.09 7.58 46.74
CA GLY A 395 40.47 7.30 47.15
C GLY A 395 41.07 5.91 46.86
N LYS A 396 41.96 5.89 45.86
CA LYS A 396 43.29 5.23 45.80
C LYS A 396 43.41 3.70 45.57
N MET A 397 44.21 3.43 44.53
CA MET A 397 44.99 2.23 44.22
C MET A 397 45.79 1.65 45.39
N ALA A 398 45.95 0.32 45.39
CA ALA A 398 47.18 -0.36 45.80
C ALA A 398 47.35 -1.68 45.04
N LEU A 399 48.59 -1.93 44.62
CA LEU A 399 49.11 -3.10 43.88
C LEU A 399 49.33 -4.34 44.77
N SER A 400 49.41 -5.51 44.09
CA SER A 400 50.11 -6.76 44.46
C SER A 400 49.57 -7.51 45.70
N ASP A 401 49.53 -8.84 45.79
CA ASP A 401 50.51 -9.83 45.35
C ASP A 401 49.92 -11.27 45.47
N ARG A 402 50.42 -12.18 44.62
CA ARG A 402 50.63 -13.64 44.83
C ARG A 402 49.67 -14.46 45.75
N LYS A 403 49.07 -15.56 45.25
CA LYS A 403 49.63 -16.95 45.14
C LYS A 403 48.55 -18.00 44.80
N ARG A 404 49.00 -19.02 44.06
CA ARG A 404 48.36 -20.28 43.66
C ARG A 404 47.98 -21.21 44.84
N LYS A 405 46.94 -22.05 44.64
CA LYS A 405 46.83 -23.51 44.94
C LYS A 405 45.40 -23.95 44.53
N HIS A 406 45.20 -24.71 43.44
CA HIS A 406 45.22 -26.19 43.28
C HIS A 406 44.17 -26.98 44.09
N HIS A 407 43.46 -27.86 43.33
CA HIS A 407 42.64 -29.04 43.62
C HIS A 407 41.19 -28.85 43.13
N ASP A 408 40.60 -29.73 42.33
CA ASP A 408 41.02 -30.87 41.49
C ASP A 408 40.01 -30.95 40.33
#